data_AF-A0A7Y8F6X2-F1
#
_entry.id   AF-A0A7Y8F6X2-F1
#
_cell.length_a   1.000
_cell.length_b   1.000
_cell.length_c   1.000
_cell.angle_alpha   90.00
_cell.angle_beta   90.00
_cell.angle_gamma   90.00
#
_symmetry.space_group_name_H-M   'P 1'
#
loop_
_entity.id
_entity.type
_entity.pdbx_description
1 polymer ?
#
loop_
_entity_poly.entity_id
_entity_poly.type
_entity_poly.pdbx_seq_one_letter_code
_entity_poly.pdbx_strand_id
1 'polypeptide(L)' 'VSNPPFHDGGTEDRRLGQNFIRQAAALLKTGGVLWLVANRHLPYEAELNAAFKRVKPLLDKGGYKIFEAVK' A
#
# COMPACT_ATOMS: atom_id res chain seq x y z
N VAL A 1 10.11 -1.61 0.20
CA VAL A 1 9.61 -0.87 -0.98
C VAL A 1 8.76 -1.84 -1.80
N SER A 2 7.60 -1.44 -2.34
CA SER A 2 6.74 -2.31 -3.14
C SER A 2 5.86 -1.54 -4.13
N ASN A 3 5.53 -2.20 -5.25
CA ASN A 3 4.41 -1.89 -6.14
C ASN A 3 3.48 -3.12 -6.13
N PRO A 4 2.45 -3.18 -5.28
CA PRO A 4 1.66 -4.39 -5.09
C PRO A 4 0.90 -4.79 -6.37
N PRO A 5 0.73 -6.10 -6.64
CA PRO A 5 -0.12 -6.55 -7.72
C PRO A 5 -1.58 -6.13 -7.45
N PHE A 6 -2.29 -5.76 -8.51
CA PHE A 6 -3.70 -5.37 -8.45
C PHE A 6 -4.53 -5.97 -9.58
N HIS A 7 -3.94 -6.89 -10.35
CA HIS A 7 -4.64 -7.67 -11.37
C HIS A 7 -4.44 -9.16 -11.13
N ASP A 8 -5.53 -9.92 -11.28
CA ASP A 8 -5.51 -11.39 -11.37
C ASP A 8 -6.25 -11.82 -12.64
N GLY A 9 -5.59 -12.60 -13.50
CA GLY A 9 -6.14 -13.02 -14.79
C GLY A 9 -6.64 -11.87 -15.69
N GLY A 10 -6.09 -10.65 -15.56
CA GLY A 10 -6.51 -9.46 -16.29
C GLY A 10 -7.68 -8.69 -15.67
N THR A 11 -8.27 -9.20 -14.58
CA THR A 11 -9.30 -8.50 -13.80
C THR A 11 -8.65 -7.72 -12.68
N GLU A 12 -9.09 -6.50 -12.42
CA GLU A 12 -8.64 -5.74 -11.24
C GLU A 12 -9.09 -6.45 -9.95
N ASP A 13 -8.13 -6.89 -9.13
CA ASP A 13 -8.37 -7.42 -7.79
C ASP A 13 -7.58 -6.64 -6.75
N ARG A 14 -8.30 -5.77 -6.04
CA ARG A 14 -7.77 -4.93 -4.95
C ARG A 14 -7.38 -5.76 -3.72
N ARG A 15 -7.96 -6.95 -3.55
CA ARG A 15 -7.71 -7.81 -2.38
C ARG A 15 -6.27 -8.27 -2.34
N LEU A 16 -5.63 -8.44 -3.51
CA LEU A 16 -4.21 -8.76 -3.61
C LEU A 16 -3.34 -7.69 -2.95
N GLY A 17 -3.53 -6.42 -3.32
CA GLY A 17 -2.78 -5.31 -2.73
C GLY A 17 -3.09 -5.09 -1.25
N GLN A 18 -4.37 -5.24 -0.85
CA GLN A 18 -4.77 -5.17 0.56
C GLN A 18 -4.10 -6.26 1.41
N ASN A 19 -4.08 -7.50 0.90
CA ASN A 19 -3.38 -8.60 1.55
C ASN A 19 -1.88 -8.36 1.64
N PHE A 20 -1.27 -7.83 0.57
CA PHE A 20 0.14 -7.45 0.59
C PHE A 20 0.44 -6.42 1.68
N ILE A 21 -0.39 -5.37 1.80
CA ILE A 21 -0.26 -4.33 2.83
C ILE A 21 -0.31 -4.93 4.24
N ARG A 22 -1.29 -5.81 4.50
CA ARG A 22 -1.41 -6.51 5.79
C ARG A 22 -0.18 -7.35 6.11
N GLN A 23 0.33 -8.11 5.14
CA GLN A 23 1.51 -8.96 5.33
C GLN A 23 2.77 -8.12 5.54
N ALA A 24 2.94 -7.03 4.79
CA ALA A 24 4.06 -6.10 4.98
C ALA A 24 4.05 -5.50 6.40
N ALA A 25 2.89 -5.06 6.89
CA ALA A 25 2.74 -4.59 8.26
C ALA A 25 3.06 -5.68 9.28
N ALA A 26 2.63 -6.93 9.06
CA ALA A 26 2.94 -8.05 9.96
C ALA A 26 4.46 -8.34 10.06
N LEU A 27 5.17 -8.30 8.93
CA LEU A 27 6.58 -8.67 8.82
C LEU A 27 7.58 -7.59 9.26
N LEU A 28 7.21 -6.31 9.20
CA LEU A 28 8.10 -5.23 9.62
C LEU A 28 8.35 -5.27 11.14
N LYS A 29 9.55 -4.84 11.58
CA LYS A 29 9.83 -4.56 13.00
C LYS A 29 9.16 -3.25 13.43
N THR A 30 9.01 -3.00 14.73
CA THR A 30 8.56 -1.70 15.25
C THR A 30 9.40 -0.55 14.68
N GLY A 31 8.75 0.50 14.17
CA GLY A 31 9.43 1.61 13.49
C GLY A 31 9.89 1.30 12.06
N GLY A 32 9.69 0.08 11.56
CA GLY A 32 9.94 -0.29 10.18
C GLY A 32 9.00 0.45 9.22
N VAL A 33 9.49 0.70 8.00
CA VAL A 33 8.82 1.55 7.02
C VAL A 33 8.51 0.78 5.74
N LEU A 34 7.23 0.82 5.33
CA LEU A 34 6.79 0.44 4.00
C LEU A 34 6.74 1.68 3.11
N TRP A 35 7.46 1.60 1.98
CA TRP A 35 7.30 2.51 0.84
C TRP A 35 6.48 1.81 -0.22
N LEU A 36 5.34 2.37 -0.58
CA LEU A 36 4.37 1.78 -1.49
C LEU A 36 3.99 2.75 -2.60
N VAL A 37 4.10 2.30 -3.85
CA VAL A 37 3.50 2.97 -5.01
C VAL A 37 2.25 2.19 -5.44
N ALA A 38 1.20 2.88 -5.85
CA ALA A 38 -0.02 2.27 -6.37
C ALA A 38 -0.69 3.18 -7.41
N ASN A 39 -1.51 2.60 -8.29
CA ASN A 39 -2.34 3.39 -9.20
C ASN A 39 -3.36 4.22 -8.41
N ARG A 40 -3.60 5.46 -8.84
CA ARG A 40 -4.38 6.48 -8.12
C ARG A 40 -5.82 6.05 -7.81
N HIS A 41 -6.41 5.22 -8.66
CA HIS A 41 -7.78 4.75 -8.51
C HIS A 41 -7.92 3.63 -7.47
N LEU A 42 -6.81 3.04 -7.00
CA LEU A 42 -6.81 1.99 -5.98
C LEU A 42 -6.90 2.65 -4.58
N PRO A 43 -7.95 2.35 -3.79
CA PRO A 43 -8.20 3.03 -2.52
C PRO A 43 -7.47 2.37 -1.33
N TYR A 44 -6.14 2.26 -1.41
CA TYR A 44 -5.35 1.56 -0.39
C TYR A 44 -5.15 2.35 0.93
N GLU A 45 -5.58 3.61 0.99
CA GLU A 45 -5.45 4.46 2.17
C GLU A 45 -6.13 3.85 3.41
N ALA A 46 -7.32 3.26 3.24
CA ALA A 46 -8.04 2.64 4.35
C ALA A 46 -7.24 1.46 4.93
N GLU A 47 -6.74 0.57 4.08
CA GLU A 47 -5.93 -0.58 4.52
C GLU A 47 -4.60 -0.17 5.13
N LEU A 48 -3.93 0.85 4.56
CA LEU A 48 -2.69 1.38 5.11
C LEU A 48 -2.92 1.98 6.49
N ASN A 49 -3.96 2.80 6.67
CA ASN A 49 -4.28 3.42 7.95
C ASN A 49 -4.70 2.40 9.02
N ALA A 50 -5.32 1.28 8.61
CA ALA A 50 -5.65 0.20 9.52
C ALA A 50 -4.41 -0.62 9.96
N ALA A 51 -3.43 -0.78 9.07
CA ALA A 51 -2.29 -1.68 9.29
C ALA A 51 -1.04 -0.98 9.88
N PHE A 52 -0.92 0.33 9.73
CA PHE A 52 0.26 1.11 10.14
C PHE A 52 -0.10 2.24 11.11
N LYS A 53 0.81 2.56 12.03
CA LYS A 53 0.61 3.64 13.01
C LYS A 53 0.61 5.03 12.39
N ARG A 54 1.37 5.21 11.31
CA ARG A 54 1.44 6.48 10.57
C ARG A 54 1.50 6.19 9.08
N VAL A 55 0.67 6.87 8.32
CA VAL A 55 0.67 6.84 6.85
C VAL A 55 0.80 8.26 6.34
N LYS A 56 1.76 8.49 5.44
CA LYS A 56 1.97 9.78 4.79
C LYS A 56 1.89 9.59 3.27
N PRO A 57 0.87 10.16 2.59
CA PRO A 57 0.90 10.31 1.16
C PRO A 57 1.95 11.36 0.79
N LEU A 58 2.88 10.98 -0.08
CA LEU A 58 4.00 11.82 -0.50
C LEU A 58 3.83 12.39 -1.90
N LEU A 59 3.12 11.66 -2.75
CA LEU A 59 2.85 12.06 -4.12
C LEU A 59 1.48 11.55 -4.54
N ASP A 60 0.73 12.38 -5.26
CA ASP A 60 -0.40 11.98 -6.09
C ASP A 60 -0.24 12.69 -7.44
N LYS A 61 0.33 12.00 -8.42
CA LYS A 61 0.65 12.58 -9.73
C LYS A 61 0.80 11.49 -10.79
N GLY A 62 0.44 11.81 -12.03
CA GLY A 62 0.69 10.94 -13.19
C GLY A 62 -0.06 9.61 -13.15
N GLY A 63 -1.19 9.54 -12.42
CA GLY A 63 -1.96 8.31 -12.25
C GLY A 63 -1.45 7.39 -11.13
N TYR A 64 -0.47 7.82 -10.34
CA TYR A 64 0.09 7.06 -9.22
C TYR A 64 0.04 7.84 -7.91
N LYS A 65 -0.02 7.10 -6.80
CA LYS A 65 0.19 7.59 -5.44
C LYS A 65 1.40 6.91 -4.82
N ILE A 66 2.15 7.65 -4.01
CA ILE A 66 3.25 7.12 -3.19
C ILE A 66 2.94 7.34 -1.72
N PHE A 67 3.11 6.29 -0.91
CA PHE A 67 2.91 6.30 0.53
C PHE A 67 4.19 5.89 1.27
N GLU A 68 4.47 6.59 2.35
CA GLU A 68 5.33 6.12 3.45
C GLU A 68 4.42 5.66 4.58
N ALA A 69 4.57 4.40 5.04
CA ALA A 69 3.79 3.85 6.15
C ALA A 69 4.70 3.24 7.22
N VAL A 70 4.53 3.64 8.49
CA VAL A 70 5.41 3.29 9.61
C VAL A 70 4.67 2.38 10.60
N LYS A 71 5.31 1.27 11.01
CA LYS A 71 4.75 0.28 11.94
C LYS A 71 4.83 0.70 13.41
#